data_AF-A0A355GBX0-F1
#
_entry.id   AF-A0A355GBX0-F1
#
_cell.length_a   1.000
_cell.length_b   1.000
_cell.length_c   1.000
_cell.angle_alpha   90.00
_cell.angle_beta   90.00
_cell.angle_gamma   90.00
#
_symmetry.space_group_name_H-M   'P 1'
#
loop_
_entity.id
_entity.type
_entity.pdbx_description
1 polymer ?
#
loop_
_entity_poly.entity_id
_entity_poly.type
_entity_poly.pdbx_seq_one_letter_code
_entity_poly.pdbx_strand_id
1 'polypeptide(L)'
;MGWIRKESALLVLSRKTGESLLINDFQVTVGWIRFNKVQLVVSGVGDMLPVKQMLYMNEKIKVTTEIEIVVVNIRDEKVRVGITAPPGTAIQRL
;
A
#
# COMPACT_ATOMS: atom_id res chain seq x y z
N MET A 1 23.24 25.58 -4.55
CA MET A 1 21.91 25.03 -4.21
C MET A 1 21.94 23.54 -4.53
N GLY A 2 22.19 22.69 -3.52
CA GLY A 2 22.20 21.24 -3.69
C GLY A 2 20.77 20.71 -3.69
N TRP A 3 20.38 20.05 -4.76
CA TRP A 3 19.10 19.34 -4.83
C TRP A 3 19.21 18.10 -3.95
N ILE A 4 18.63 18.12 -2.76
CA ILE A 4 18.47 16.92 -1.93
C ILE A 4 17.44 16.06 -2.64
N ARG A 5 17.87 14.98 -3.31
CA ARG A 5 16.96 13.90 -3.69
C ARG A 5 16.39 13.35 -2.38
N LYS A 6 15.11 13.64 -2.08
CA LYS A 6 14.35 12.87 -1.11
C LYS A 6 14.25 11.46 -1.68
N GLU A 7 15.17 10.58 -1.32
CA GLU A 7 15.10 9.17 -1.72
C GLU A 7 13.83 8.57 -1.11
N SER A 8 12.84 8.27 -1.94
CA SER A 8 11.66 7.53 -1.50
C SER A 8 12.10 6.12 -1.12
N ALA A 9 11.75 5.67 0.09
CA ALA A 9 12.03 4.30 0.49
C ALA A 9 10.98 3.38 -0.14
N LEU A 10 11.45 2.32 -0.82
CA LEU A 10 10.59 1.25 -1.31
C LEU A 10 10.63 0.08 -0.32
N LEU A 11 9.53 -0.16 0.39
CA LEU A 11 9.35 -1.30 1.27
C LEU A 11 8.42 -2.32 0.63
N VAL A 12 8.85 -3.58 0.52
CA VAL A 12 8.01 -4.67 -0.03
C VAL A 12 7.63 -5.64 1.08
N LEU A 13 6.33 -5.84 1.26
CA LEU A 13 5.76 -6.70 2.29
C LEU A 13 4.77 -7.69 1.70
N SER A 14 4.79 -8.94 2.16
CA SER A 14 3.74 -9.91 1.84
C SER A 14 2.60 -9.79 2.83
N ARG A 15 1.34 -9.78 2.35
CA ARG A 15 0.11 -9.75 3.14
C ARG A 15 -0.87 -10.82 2.65
N LYS A 16 -1.69 -11.35 3.56
CA LYS A 16 -2.85 -12.21 3.27
C LYS A 16 -4.17 -11.45 3.45
N THR A 17 -5.27 -12.01 2.94
CA THR A 17 -6.63 -11.55 3.25
C THR A 17 -6.83 -11.33 4.75
N GLY A 18 -7.37 -10.18 5.12
CA GLY A 18 -7.60 -9.75 6.51
C GLY A 18 -6.41 -9.08 7.18
N GLU A 19 -5.19 -9.27 6.68
CA GLU A 19 -4.01 -8.61 7.24
C GLU A 19 -3.94 -7.14 6.82
N SER A 20 -3.37 -6.32 7.71
CA SER A 20 -3.32 -4.88 7.54
C SER A 20 -1.90 -4.33 7.68
N LEU A 21 -1.68 -3.17 7.07
CA LEU A 21 -0.51 -2.34 7.29
C LEU A 21 -0.97 -0.99 7.79
N LEU A 22 -0.33 -0.50 8.85
CA LEU A 22 -0.47 0.87 9.30
C LEU A 22 0.66 1.70 8.69
N ILE A 23 0.32 2.76 7.98
CA ILE A 23 1.23 3.70 7.36
C ILE A 23 0.85 5.08 7.88
N ASN A 24 1.60 5.61 8.85
CA ASN A 24 1.20 6.75 9.67
C ASN A 24 -0.22 6.54 10.24
N ASP A 25 -1.18 7.39 9.87
CA ASP A 25 -2.59 7.34 10.31
C ASP A 25 -3.50 6.57 9.33
N PHE A 26 -2.92 5.94 8.31
CA PHE A 26 -3.64 5.17 7.29
C PHE A 26 -3.50 3.67 7.55
N GLN A 27 -4.62 2.96 7.53
CA GLN A 27 -4.65 1.51 7.53
C GLN A 27 -4.99 0.99 6.14
N VAL A 28 -4.14 0.10 5.64
CA VAL A 28 -4.31 -0.59 4.35
C VAL A 28 -4.54 -2.07 4.64
N THR A 29 -5.75 -2.52 4.37
CA THR A 29 -6.20 -3.90 4.62
C THR A 29 -6.34 -4.64 3.30
N VAL A 30 -5.88 -5.89 3.26
CA VAL A 30 -6.18 -6.80 2.15
C VAL A 30 -7.60 -7.35 2.34
N GLY A 31 -8.54 -6.88 1.53
CA GLY A 31 -9.95 -7.28 1.60
C GLY A 31 -10.20 -8.70 1.11
N TRP A 32 -9.76 -9.01 -0.12
CA TRP A 32 -9.76 -10.37 -0.67
C TRP A 32 -8.74 -10.50 -1.79
N ILE A 33 -8.29 -11.73 -2.05
CA ILE A 33 -7.41 -12.09 -3.18
C ILE A 33 -8.10 -13.20 -3.97
N ARG A 34 -8.43 -12.94 -5.25
CA ARG A 34 -9.08 -13.91 -6.15
C ARG A 34 -8.75 -13.57 -7.60
N PHE A 35 -8.71 -14.57 -8.48
CA PHE A 35 -8.58 -14.38 -9.92
C PHE A 35 -7.41 -13.45 -10.33
N ASN A 36 -6.24 -13.60 -9.69
CA ASN A 36 -5.04 -12.78 -9.93
C ASN A 36 -5.21 -11.28 -9.71
N LYS A 37 -6.18 -10.89 -8.87
CA LYS A 37 -6.42 -9.52 -8.43
C LYS A 37 -6.67 -9.49 -6.93
N VAL A 38 -6.43 -8.32 -6.34
CA VAL A 38 -6.58 -8.07 -4.91
C VAL A 38 -7.49 -6.88 -4.69
N GLN A 39 -8.34 -6.95 -3.68
CA GLN A 39 -9.00 -5.76 -3.15
C GLN A 39 -8.14 -5.20 -2.01
N LEU A 40 -7.69 -3.95 -2.16
CA LEU A 40 -7.15 -3.18 -1.06
C LEU A 40 -8.22 -2.23 -0.54
N VAL A 41 -8.36 -2.20 0.79
CA VAL A 41 -9.21 -1.27 1.51
C VAL A 41 -8.29 -0.34 2.27
N VAL A 42 -8.39 0.95 1.98
CA VAL A 42 -7.63 1.99 2.67
C VAL A 42 -8.60 2.80 3.51
N SER A 43 -8.31 2.90 4.81
CA SER A 43 -9.10 3.64 5.80
C SER A 43 -8.19 4.48 6.69
N GLY A 44 -8.70 5.55 7.28
CA GLY A 44 -7.91 6.48 8.09
C GLY A 44 -8.42 7.92 7.95
N VAL A 45 -7.57 8.88 8.31
CA VAL A 45 -7.89 10.32 8.23
C VAL A 45 -7.25 10.93 6.99
N GLY A 46 -8.07 11.36 6.03
CA GLY A 46 -7.60 12.02 4.81
C GLY A 46 -8.72 12.25 3.80
N ASP A 47 -8.49 13.16 2.85
CA ASP A 47 -9.53 13.66 1.94
C ASP A 47 -10.07 12.63 0.95
N MET A 48 -9.35 11.52 0.74
CA MET A 48 -9.69 10.49 -0.24
C MET A 48 -10.16 9.18 0.40
N LEU A 49 -10.55 9.15 1.68
CA LEU A 49 -10.85 7.90 2.40
C LEU A 49 -12.34 7.74 2.75
N PRO A 50 -12.84 6.49 2.85
CA PRO A 50 -12.14 5.24 2.54
C PRO A 50 -12.08 4.95 1.03
N VAL A 51 -10.95 4.40 0.56
CA VAL A 51 -10.83 3.86 -0.81
C VAL A 51 -10.95 2.35 -0.76
N LYS A 52 -11.82 1.79 -1.60
CA LYS A 52 -11.84 0.35 -1.90
C LYS A 52 -11.49 0.19 -3.37
N GLN A 53 -10.33 -0.39 -3.65
CA GLN A 53 -9.87 -0.55 -5.02
C GLN A 53 -9.48 -2.00 -5.32
N MET A 54 -9.92 -2.47 -6.47
CA MET A 54 -9.51 -3.74 -7.05
C MET A 54 -8.28 -3.47 -7.92
N LEU A 55 -7.20 -4.18 -7.64
CA LEU A 55 -5.90 -3.99 -8.31
C LEU A 55 -5.41 -5.32 -8.88
N TYR A 56 -4.90 -5.27 -10.11
CA TYR A 56 -4.10 -6.31 -10.73
C TYR A 56 -2.61 -6.14 -10.40
N MET A 57 -1.80 -7.11 -10.80
CA MET A 57 -0.34 -7.02 -10.67
C MET A 57 0.21 -5.79 -11.40
N ASN A 58 1.17 -5.11 -10.77
CA ASN A 58 1.79 -3.85 -11.17
C ASN A 58 0.88 -2.61 -11.15
N GLU A 59 -0.39 -2.76 -10.75
CA GLU A 59 -1.27 -1.61 -10.54
C GLU A 59 -1.01 -0.94 -9.20
N LYS A 60 -1.40 0.34 -9.14
CA LYS A 60 -1.05 1.26 -8.07
C LYS A 60 -2.29 1.96 -7.54
N ILE A 61 -2.27 2.23 -6.25
CA ILE A 61 -3.20 3.14 -5.58
C ILE A 61 -2.38 4.22 -4.87
N LYS A 62 -2.83 5.47 -5.02
CA LYS A 62 -2.31 6.59 -4.23
C LYS A 62 -3.14 6.73 -2.97
N VAL A 63 -2.48 6.62 -1.83
CA VAL A 63 -3.12 6.84 -0.52
C VAL A 63 -3.10 8.32 -0.18
N THR A 64 -2.00 9.00 -0.52
CA THR A 64 -1.84 10.46 -0.44
C THR A 64 -1.07 10.96 -1.67
N THR A 65 -0.74 12.25 -1.69
CA THR A 65 0.14 12.85 -2.71
C THR A 65 1.57 12.28 -2.68
N GLU A 66 2.02 11.77 -1.53
CA GLU A 66 3.40 11.28 -1.34
C GLU A 66 3.50 9.77 -1.09
N ILE A 67 2.38 9.10 -0.75
CA ILE A 67 2.34 7.67 -0.44
C ILE A 67 1.61 6.91 -1.54
N GLU A 68 2.31 5.95 -2.15
CA GLU A 68 1.80 5.08 -3.19
C GLU A 68 2.00 3.61 -2.81
N ILE A 69 1.00 2.78 -3.12
CA ILE A 69 1.06 1.34 -2.93
C ILE A 69 0.93 0.67 -4.29
N VAL A 70 1.87 -0.21 -4.60
CA VAL A 70 1.89 -1.01 -5.81
C VAL A 70 1.69 -2.49 -5.47
N VAL A 71 0.88 -3.19 -6.26
CA VAL A 71 0.78 -4.64 -6.19
C VAL A 71 1.95 -5.24 -6.96
N VAL A 72 2.97 -5.73 -6.25
CA VAL A 72 4.19 -6.28 -6.88
C VAL A 72 3.96 -7.69 -7.39
N ASN A 73 3.24 -8.51 -6.64
CA ASN A 73 2.97 -9.89 -7.01
C ASN A 73 1.70 -10.39 -6.31
N ILE A 74 0.91 -11.23 -6.99
CA ILE A 74 -0.23 -11.94 -6.40
C ILE A 74 0.00 -13.43 -6.63
N ARG A 75 0.01 -14.20 -5.55
CA ARG A 75 0.18 -15.65 -5.60
C ARG A 75 -0.72 -16.32 -4.58
N ASP A 76 -1.62 -17.17 -5.07
CA ASP A 76 -2.59 -17.91 -4.26
C ASP A 76 -3.36 -16.97 -3.32
N GLU A 77 -3.18 -17.14 -2.01
CA GLU A 77 -3.82 -16.33 -0.95
C GLU A 77 -2.92 -15.20 -0.41
N LYS A 78 -1.84 -14.87 -1.11
CA LYS A 78 -0.86 -13.86 -0.69
C LYS A 78 -0.66 -12.80 -1.77
N VAL A 79 -0.56 -11.56 -1.34
CA VAL A 79 -0.15 -10.43 -2.18
C VAL A 79 1.15 -9.85 -1.63
N ARG A 80 2.07 -9.47 -2.52
CA ARG A 80 3.20 -8.60 -2.18
C ARG A 80 2.84 -7.18 -2.55
N VAL A 81 2.83 -6.30 -1.57
CA VAL A 81 2.62 -4.87 -1.75
C VAL A 81 3.96 -4.16 -1.61
N GLY A 82 4.28 -3.30 -2.57
CA GLY A 82 5.36 -2.34 -2.50
C GLY A 82 4.79 -1.01 -2.03
N ILE A 83 5.45 -0.37 -1.09
CA ILE A 83 5.06 0.93 -0.54
C ILE A 83 6.19 1.90 -0.86
N THR A 84 5.85 2.97 -1.58
CA THR A 84 6.72 4.10 -1.81
C THR A 84 6.25 5.24 -0.92
N ALA A 85 7.11 5.70 -0.02
CA ALA A 85 6.79 6.78 0.90
C ALA A 85 8.02 7.67 1.19
N PRO A 86 7.82 8.90 1.68
CA PRO A 86 8.90 9.76 2.15
C PRO A 86 9.71 9.13 3.29
N PRO A 87 11.00 9.49 3.45
CA PRO A 87 11.76 9.16 4.64
C PRO A 87 11.05 9.61 5.92
N GLY A 88 11.10 8.78 6.96
CA GLY A 88 10.44 9.06 8.25
C GLY A 88 8.97 8.62 8.34
N THR A 89 8.39 8.08 7.25
CA THR A 89 7.05 7.46 7.29
C THR A 89 7.06 6.25 8.21
N ALA A 90 6.16 6.24 9.20
CA ALA A 90 6.01 5.10 10.11
C ALA A 90 5.20 4.00 9.42
N ILE A 91 5.80 2.80 9.26
CA ILE A 91 5.13 1.64 8.68
C ILE A 91 5.15 0.49 9.68
N GLN A 92 3.98 -0.02 10.04
CA GLN A 92 3.81 -1.13 10.99
C GLN A 92 2.90 -2.20 10.41
N ARG A 93 3.13 -3.46 10.82
CA ARG A 93 2.24 -4.58 10.50
C ARG A 93 1.25 -4.73 11.64
N LEU A 94 -0.02 -4.92 11.30
CA LEU A 94 -1.09 -5.21 12.25
C LEU A 94 -1.57 -6.65 12.09
#